data_AF-A0A955NZ19-F1
#
_entry.id   AF-A0A955NZ19-F1
#
_cell.length_a   1.000
_cell.length_b   1.000
_cell.length_c   1.000
_cell.angle_alpha   90.00
_cell.angle_beta   90.00
_cell.angle_gamma   90.00
#
_symmetry.space_group_name_H-M   'P 1'
#
loop_
_entity.id
_entity.type
_entity.pdbx_description
1 polymer ?
#
loop_
_entity_poly.entity_id
_entity_poly.type
_entity_poly.pdbx_seq_one_letter_code
_entity_poly.pdbx_strand_id
1 'polypeptide(L)'
;MNRDEPTAGERFLNGILPENPVYRQLLGMCPTLAVTGAMKPAMTMVAATAFVLICANLMVSSIRHLLKPHLRILVFTLTIATFVT
;
A
#
# COMPACT_ATOMS: atom_id res chain seq x y z
N MET A 1 -4.03 7.30 42.77
CA MET A 1 -5.35 7.31 42.11
C MET A 1 -5.16 7.90 40.72
N ASN A 2 -4.31 7.33 39.87
CA ASN A 2 -4.47 6.07 39.13
C ASN A 2 -5.79 5.95 38.36
N ARG A 3 -5.70 6.26 37.06
CA ARG A 3 -6.27 5.54 35.91
C ARG A 3 -5.24 5.69 34.79
N ASP A 4 -4.16 4.92 34.88
CA ASP A 4 -4.02 3.60 34.25
C ASP A 4 -3.92 3.77 32.73
N GLU A 5 -2.69 3.57 32.23
CA GLU A 5 -2.25 3.19 30.88
C GLU A 5 -3.09 3.67 29.68
N PRO A 6 -2.49 4.28 28.63
CA PRO A 6 -3.22 4.41 27.38
C PRO A 6 -3.57 2.99 26.94
N THR A 7 -4.85 2.66 27.04
CA THR A 7 -5.40 1.36 26.66
C THR A 7 -4.81 1.05 25.30
N ALA A 8 -4.37 -0.19 25.06
CA ALA A 8 -3.76 -0.56 23.78
C ALA A 8 -4.54 0.00 22.58
N GLY A 9 -5.88 0.07 22.71
CA GLY A 9 -6.81 0.74 21.81
C GLY A 9 -6.58 2.23 21.53
N GLU A 10 -6.34 3.10 22.52
CA GLU A 10 -6.09 4.54 22.28
C GLU A 10 -4.73 4.79 21.61
N ARG A 11 -3.70 4.00 21.94
CA ARG A 11 -2.41 4.03 21.22
C ARG A 11 -2.54 3.52 19.80
N PHE A 12 -3.38 2.51 19.58
CA PHE A 12 -3.67 1.98 18.26
C PHE A 12 -4.45 2.98 17.41
N LEU A 13 -5.46 3.64 17.97
CA LEU A 13 -6.28 4.63 17.26
C LEU A 13 -5.46 5.88 16.89
N ASN A 14 -4.62 6.37 17.80
CA ASN A 14 -3.71 7.47 17.49
C ASN A 14 -2.65 7.05 16.46
N GLY A 15 -2.07 5.85 16.56
CA GLY A 15 -1.08 5.38 15.59
C GLY A 15 -1.62 5.28 14.15
N ILE A 16 -2.92 5.04 13.97
CA ILE A 16 -3.51 4.74 12.66
C ILE A 16 -4.11 5.96 11.96
N LEU A 17 -4.68 6.93 12.70
CA LEU A 17 -5.34 8.12 12.13
C LEU A 17 -4.44 9.38 12.18
N PRO A 18 -4.06 9.92 13.36
CA PRO A 18 -3.25 11.14 13.43
C PRO A 18 -1.77 10.93 13.12
N GLU A 19 -1.17 9.80 13.50
CA GLU A 19 0.29 9.60 13.34
C GLU A 19 0.69 9.01 11.97
N ASN A 20 -0.24 8.47 11.18
CA ASN A 20 0.09 7.81 9.91
C ASN A 20 0.13 8.81 8.75
N PRO A 21 1.31 9.16 8.21
CA PRO A 21 1.45 10.14 7.14
C PRO A 21 0.71 9.74 5.86
N VAL A 22 0.53 8.44 5.59
CA VAL A 22 -0.19 7.94 4.40
C VAL A 22 -1.65 8.39 4.43
N TYR A 23 -2.29 8.30 5.59
CA TYR A 23 -3.68 8.71 5.77
C TYR A 23 -3.80 10.24 5.82
N ARG A 24 -2.85 10.89 6.50
CA ARG A 24 -2.83 12.36 6.65
C ARG A 24 -2.57 13.11 5.34
N GLN A 25 -1.76 12.55 4.44
CA GLN A 25 -1.47 13.11 3.11
C GLN A 25 -2.32 12.51 1.99
N LEU A 26 -3.25 11.60 2.29
CA LEU A 26 -4.12 10.96 1.31
C LEU A 26 -3.34 10.34 0.13
N LEU A 27 -2.22 9.68 0.44
CA LEU A 27 -1.39 9.05 -0.60
C LEU A 27 -2.08 7.77 -1.11
N GLY A 28 -2.27 7.66 -2.42
CA GLY A 28 -2.80 6.45 -3.06
C GLY A 28 -4.33 6.33 -3.17
N MET A 29 -5.06 7.45 -3.21
CA MET A 29 -6.55 7.48 -3.22
C MET A 29 -7.22 7.29 -4.59
N CYS A 30 -6.47 7.44 -5.69
CA CYS A 30 -7.00 7.29 -7.05
C CYS A 30 -7.84 6.00 -7.28
N PRO A 31 -7.38 4.80 -6.87
CA PRO A 31 -8.14 3.57 -7.11
C PRO A 31 -9.43 3.52 -6.27
N THR A 32 -9.42 4.05 -5.06
CA THR A 32 -10.58 4.05 -4.14
C THR A 32 -11.70 4.93 -4.67
N LEU A 33 -11.36 6.11 -5.21
CA LEU A 33 -12.34 7.02 -5.81
C LEU A 33 -12.99 6.40 -7.07
N ALA A 34 -12.21 5.70 -7.89
CA ALA A 34 -12.68 5.09 -9.14
C ALA A 34 -13.70 3.95 -8.95
N VAL A 35 -13.67 3.24 -7.82
CA VAL A 35 -14.50 2.04 -7.59
C VAL A 35 -15.73 2.26 -6.71
N THR A 36 -16.00 3.51 -6.29
CA THR A 36 -17.12 3.86 -5.40
C THR A 36 -18.51 3.70 -6.02
N GLY A 37 -18.61 3.70 -7.35
CA GLY A 37 -19.90 3.66 -8.07
C GLY A 37 -20.53 2.27 -8.20
N ALA A 38 -19.74 1.20 -8.19
CA ALA A 38 -20.26 -0.16 -8.37
C ALA A 38 -19.31 -1.23 -7.82
N MET A 39 -19.88 -2.30 -7.24
CA MET A 39 -19.11 -3.41 -6.66
C MET A 39 -18.41 -4.28 -7.70
N LYS A 40 -18.99 -4.42 -8.90
CA LYS A 40 -18.40 -5.21 -10.00
C LYS A 40 -16.99 -4.74 -10.43
N PRO A 41 -16.78 -3.46 -10.79
CA PRO A 41 -15.45 -2.97 -11.14
C PRO A 41 -14.48 -2.96 -9.95
N ALA A 42 -14.99 -2.80 -8.72
CA ALA A 42 -14.18 -2.89 -7.51
C ALA A 42 -13.53 -4.27 -7.34
N MET A 43 -14.33 -5.34 -7.50
CA MET A 43 -13.86 -6.72 -7.41
C MET A 43 -12.79 -7.04 -8.44
N THR A 44 -13.00 -6.65 -9.71
CA THR A 44 -12.02 -6.91 -10.77
C THR A 44 -10.72 -6.15 -10.55
N MET A 45 -10.80 -4.90 -10.06
CA MET A 45 -9.62 -4.07 -9.82
C MET A 45 -8.76 -4.61 -8.68
N VAL A 46 -9.37 -5.00 -7.56
CA VAL A 46 -8.63 -5.56 -6.42
C VAL A 46 -8.07 -6.94 -6.75
N ALA A 47 -8.80 -7.78 -7.49
CA ALA A 47 -8.30 -9.07 -7.94
C ALA A 47 -7.08 -8.92 -8.88
N ALA A 48 -7.17 -8.01 -9.87
CA ALA A 48 -6.07 -7.73 -10.78
C ALA A 48 -4.83 -7.18 -10.05
N THR A 49 -5.02 -6.19 -9.17
CA THR A 49 -3.92 -5.59 -8.41
C THR A 49 -3.30 -6.55 -7.41
N ALA A 50 -4.09 -7.41 -6.75
CA ALA A 50 -3.56 -8.46 -5.87
C ALA A 50 -2.68 -9.45 -6.64
N PHE A 51 -3.12 -9.88 -7.83
CA PHE A 51 -2.31 -10.74 -8.70
C PHE A 51 -1.01 -10.06 -9.13
N VAL A 52 -1.08 -8.81 -9.59
CA VAL A 52 0.09 -8.01 -9.97
C VAL A 52 1.07 -7.84 -8.81
N LEU A 53 0.59 -7.56 -7.60
CA LEU A 53 1.45 -7.41 -6.42
C LEU A 53 2.20 -8.70 -6.09
N ILE A 54 1.56 -9.86 -6.19
CA ILE A 54 2.21 -11.15 -5.96
C ILE A 54 3.32 -11.36 -7.01
N CYS A 55 3.00 -11.18 -8.29
CA CYS A 55 3.97 -11.32 -9.37
C CYS A 55 5.13 -10.32 -9.27
N ALA A 56 4.85 -9.06 -8.93
CA ALA A 56 5.86 -8.02 -8.77
C ALA A 56 6.81 -8.32 -7.61
N ASN A 57 6.30 -8.77 -6.46
CA ASN A 57 7.16 -9.12 -5.32
C ASN A 57 8.07 -10.32 -5.63
N LEU A 58 7.57 -11.32 -6.37
CA LEU A 58 8.37 -12.45 -6.84
C LEU A 58 9.49 -11.99 -7.79
N MET A 59 9.14 -11.15 -8.77
CA MET A 59 10.10 -10.66 -9.75
C MET A 59 11.18 -9.79 -9.10
N VAL A 60 10.80 -8.86 -8.22
CA VAL A 60 11.78 -7.96 -7.60
C VAL A 60 12.65 -8.70 -6.60
N SER A 61 12.14 -9.71 -5.89
CA SER A 61 12.96 -10.55 -5.03
C SER A 61 14.15 -11.17 -5.79
N SER A 62 13.95 -11.61 -7.03
CA SER A 62 15.00 -12.16 -7.90
C SER A 62 16.04 -11.13 -8.34
N ILE A 63 15.62 -9.88 -8.58
CA ILE A 63 16.50 -8.82 -9.10
C ILE A 63 17.21 -8.09 -7.93
N ARG A 64 16.68 -8.16 -6.70
CA ARG A 64 17.10 -7.35 -5.53
C ARG A 64 18.60 -7.29 -5.25
N HIS A 65 19.36 -8.35 -5.60
CA HIS A 65 20.78 -8.45 -5.31
C HIS A 65 21.66 -7.59 -6.25
N LEU A 66 21.16 -7.24 -7.44
CA LEU A 66 21.89 -6.45 -8.43
C LEU A 66 21.61 -4.93 -8.33
N LEU A 67 20.69 -4.49 -7.45
CA LEU A 67 20.26 -3.07 -7.41
C LEU A 67 21.11 -2.18 -6.50
N LYS A 68 21.56 -1.07 -7.07
CA LYS A 68 22.12 0.06 -6.32
C LYS A 68 21.02 0.77 -5.49
N PRO A 69 21.35 1.27 -4.28
CA PRO A 69 20.37 1.81 -3.34
C PRO A 69 19.54 2.99 -3.88
N HIS A 70 20.12 3.88 -4.70
CA HIS A 70 19.40 5.02 -5.27
C HIS A 70 18.28 4.65 -6.26
N LEU A 71 18.37 3.49 -6.91
CA LEU A 71 17.40 3.09 -7.95
C LEU A 71 16.32 2.14 -7.43
N ARG A 72 16.41 1.71 -6.17
CA ARG A 72 15.53 0.68 -5.62
C ARG A 72 14.06 1.07 -5.68
N ILE A 73 13.71 2.29 -5.29
CA ILE A 73 12.33 2.80 -5.31
C ILE A 73 11.81 2.89 -6.76
N LEU A 74 12.63 3.37 -7.70
CA LEU A 74 12.25 3.47 -9.10
C LEU A 74 11.99 2.09 -9.74
N VAL A 75 12.85 1.10 -9.48
CA VAL A 75 12.66 -0.24 -10.04
C VAL A 75 11.40 -0.89 -9.49
N PHE A 76 11.12 -0.77 -8.19
CA PHE A 76 9.86 -1.26 -7.61
C PHE A 76 8.64 -0.67 -8.34
N THR A 77 8.59 0.65 -8.51
CA THR A 77 7.47 1.32 -9.18
C THR A 77 7.37 0.95 -10.67
N LEU A 78 8.51 0.83 -11.38
CA LEU A 78 8.52 0.44 -12.79
C LEU A 78 8.05 -1.00 -12.99
N THR A 79 8.46 -1.94 -12.15
CA THR A 79 7.96 -3.32 -12.23
C THR A 79 6.45 -3.36 -12.07
N ILE A 80 5.89 -2.65 -11.09
CA ILE A 80 4.43 -2.59 -10.89
C ILE A 80 3.73 -1.91 -12.09
N ALA A 81 4.31 -0.82 -12.62
CA ALA A 81 3.76 -0.10 -13.77
C ALA A 81 3.71 -0.96 -15.05
N THR A 82 4.74 -1.77 -15.28
CA THR A 82 4.82 -2.62 -16.48
C THR A 82 3.82 -3.78 -16.42
N PHE A 83 3.48 -4.26 -15.21
CA PHE A 83 2.49 -5.32 -15.03
C PHE A 83 1.04 -4.84 -15.11
N VAL A 84 0.76 -3.57 -14.79
CA VAL A 84 -0.60 -3.00 -14.81
C VAL A 84 -0.97 -2.35 -16.14
N THR A 85 0.01 -2.15 -17.04
CA THR A 85 -0.20 -1.67 -18.42
C THR A 85 -0.86 -2.75 -19.25
#